data_AF-A0A9E2RJ33-F1
#
_entry.id   AF-A0A9E2RJ33-F1
#
_cell.length_a   1.000
_cell.length_b   1.000
_cell.length_c   1.000
_cell.angle_alpha   90.00
_cell.angle_beta   90.00
_cell.angle_gamma   90.00
#
_symmetry.space_group_name_H-M   'P 1'
#
loop_
_entity.id
_entity.type
_entity.pdbx_description
1 polymer ?
#
loop_
_entity_poly.entity_id
_entity_poly.type
_entity_poly.pdbx_seq_one_letter_code
_entity_poly.pdbx_strand_id
1 'polypeptide(L)'
;MTTRYVLTLCTALVVGGALIAGSANALGKADEKTPINDSWLTSKTKIAMFADARVKGSEINVETTQGVVIIRGKVDTDSAKQAAEGIAKGID
;
A
#
# COMPACT_ATOMS: atom_id res chain seq x y z
N MET A 1 -11.06 -19.07 -27.96
CA MET A 1 -12.35 -18.37 -28.00
C MET A 1 -12.38 -17.34 -26.88
N THR A 2 -12.91 -16.18 -27.22
CA THR A 2 -12.76 -14.87 -26.60
C THR A 2 -13.79 -14.64 -25.46
N THR A 3 -13.46 -13.70 -24.54
CA THR A 3 -14.39 -12.67 -24.00
C THR A 3 -15.09 -12.84 -22.62
N ARG A 4 -14.54 -12.07 -21.64
CA ARG A 4 -15.15 -11.05 -20.73
C ARG A 4 -16.44 -11.37 -19.92
N TYR A 5 -16.36 -11.30 -18.58
CA TYR A 5 -17.43 -10.81 -17.69
C TYR A 5 -16.84 -10.03 -16.50
N VAL A 6 -16.74 -8.72 -16.70
CA VAL A 6 -16.71 -7.68 -15.66
C VAL A 6 -18.11 -7.58 -15.04
N LEU A 7 -18.19 -7.11 -13.80
CA LEU A 7 -19.39 -6.69 -13.06
C LEU A 7 -20.25 -7.81 -12.43
N THR A 8 -20.27 -7.88 -11.10
CA THR A 8 -21.42 -8.08 -10.17
C THR A 8 -21.03 -8.94 -8.96
N LEU A 9 -21.50 -8.53 -7.77
CA LEU A 9 -21.47 -9.20 -6.44
C LEU A 9 -20.29 -8.74 -5.55
N CYS A 10 -20.44 -8.05 -4.41
CA CYS A 10 -21.57 -7.96 -3.50
C CYS A 10 -21.64 -6.58 -2.82
N THR A 11 -22.79 -5.92 -3.00
CA THR A 11 -23.38 -5.03 -2.02
C THR A 11 -23.67 -5.79 -0.73
N ALA A 12 -23.04 -5.40 0.38
CA ALA A 12 -23.55 -5.71 1.72
C ALA A 12 -23.08 -4.64 2.73
N LEU A 13 -23.50 -3.39 2.49
CA LEU A 13 -23.69 -2.43 3.58
C LEU A 13 -25.05 -2.77 4.23
N VAL A 14 -25.05 -3.61 5.27
CA VAL A 14 -26.20 -3.76 6.17
C VAL A 14 -25.78 -3.24 7.54
N VAL A 15 -26.19 -2.00 7.79
CA VAL A 15 -26.24 -1.37 9.11
C VAL A 15 -27.45 -1.95 9.84
N GLY A 16 -27.26 -2.49 11.06
CA GLY A 16 -28.34 -2.63 12.03
C GLY A 16 -28.38 -3.94 12.84
N GLY A 17 -28.12 -3.85 14.14
CA GLY A 17 -28.90 -4.59 15.15
C GLY A 17 -28.37 -5.94 15.66
N ALA A 18 -27.85 -5.89 16.89
CA ALA A 18 -27.97 -6.89 17.97
C ALA A 18 -27.15 -8.21 17.96
N LEU A 19 -26.12 -8.23 18.82
CA LEU A 19 -25.83 -9.22 19.88
C LEU A 19 -25.94 -10.73 19.56
N ILE A 20 -24.80 -11.43 19.47
CA ILE A 20 -24.65 -12.80 20.01
C ILE A 20 -23.16 -13.09 20.30
N ALA A 21 -22.92 -13.70 21.46
CA ALA A 21 -21.65 -13.86 22.15
C ALA A 21 -20.60 -14.69 21.40
N GLY A 22 -19.32 -14.31 21.55
CA GLY A 22 -18.19 -15.14 21.10
C GLY A 22 -16.85 -14.43 21.22
N SER A 23 -16.23 -14.56 22.40
CA SER A 23 -14.78 -14.47 22.66
C SER A 23 -14.09 -13.13 22.41
N ALA A 24 -13.72 -12.48 23.52
CA ALA A 24 -12.69 -11.47 23.62
C ALA A 24 -11.34 -12.01 23.10
N ASN A 25 -11.14 -11.98 21.78
CA ASN A 25 -9.81 -12.01 21.22
C ASN A 25 -9.30 -10.57 21.28
N ALA A 26 -8.54 -10.31 22.34
CA ALA A 26 -7.65 -9.17 22.44
C ALA A 26 -6.85 -9.02 21.14
N LEU A 27 -7.28 -8.13 20.24
CA LEU A 27 -6.39 -7.61 19.22
C LEU A 27 -5.88 -6.28 19.70
N GLY A 28 -4.85 -6.40 20.55
CA GLY A 28 -3.78 -5.43 20.73
C GLY A 28 -4.22 -4.01 21.03
N LYS A 29 -3.89 -3.56 22.25
CA LYS A 29 -3.31 -2.23 22.41
C LYS A 29 -2.11 -2.16 21.45
N ALA A 30 -2.35 -1.74 20.21
CA ALA A 30 -1.29 -1.36 19.31
C ALA A 30 -0.69 -0.09 19.90
N ASP A 31 0.52 -0.28 20.42
CA ASP A 31 1.45 0.76 20.79
C ASP A 31 1.29 1.99 19.89
N GLU A 32 1.15 3.13 20.56
CA GLU A 32 0.80 4.46 20.06
C GLU A 32 1.95 5.11 19.29
N LYS A 33 2.67 4.33 18.47
CA LYS A 33 3.70 4.78 17.52
C LYS A 33 3.36 4.32 16.10
N THR A 34 2.29 4.94 15.61
CA THR A 34 2.13 5.47 14.24
C THR A 34 2.14 4.53 13.02
N PRO A 35 1.32 3.46 12.97
CA PRO A 35 0.99 2.81 11.70
C PRO A 35 0.27 3.77 10.71
N ILE A 36 -0.38 4.83 11.22
CA ILE A 36 -1.03 5.85 10.38
C ILE A 36 -0.01 6.68 9.60
N ASN A 37 1.11 7.06 10.21
CA ASN A 37 2.17 7.79 9.51
C ASN A 37 2.85 6.91 8.47
N ASP A 38 3.12 5.64 8.80
CA ASP A 38 3.74 4.69 7.88
C ASP A 38 2.84 4.40 6.66
N SER A 39 1.53 4.31 6.86
CA SER A 39 0.56 4.12 5.77
C SER A 39 0.51 5.34 4.84
N TRP A 40 0.56 6.56 5.39
CA TRP A 40 0.65 7.79 4.60
C TRP A 40 1.97 7.86 3.83
N LEU A 41 3.11 7.57 4.47
CA LEU A 41 4.43 7.56 3.86
C LEU A 41 4.52 6.55 2.71
N THR A 42 3.97 5.35 2.93
CA THR A 42 3.84 4.31 1.90
C THR A 42 3.01 4.80 0.72
N SER A 43 1.86 5.42 1.00
CA SER A 43 0.94 5.88 -0.04
C SER A 43 1.58 7.00 -0.87
N LYS A 44 2.20 7.98 -0.22
CA LYS A 44 2.93 9.08 -0.86
C LYS A 44 4.06 8.54 -1.73
N THR A 45 4.84 7.58 -1.22
CA THR A 45 5.93 6.93 -1.96
C THR A 45 5.40 6.17 -3.18
N LYS A 46 4.33 5.38 -3.03
CA LYS A 46 3.70 4.65 -4.15
C LYS A 46 3.15 5.61 -5.22
N ILE A 47 2.50 6.70 -4.81
CA ILE A 47 1.99 7.73 -5.73
C ILE A 47 3.15 8.40 -6.47
N ALA A 48 4.22 8.78 -5.76
CA ALA A 48 5.38 9.43 -6.38
C ALA A 48 6.10 8.52 -7.38
N MET A 49 6.29 7.24 -7.04
CA MET A 49 6.82 6.23 -7.96
C MET A 49 5.90 5.97 -9.15
N PHE A 50 4.58 6.00 -8.95
CA PHE A 50 3.63 5.85 -10.04
C PHE A 50 3.58 7.08 -10.98
N ALA A 51 3.81 8.27 -10.44
CA ALA A 51 3.83 9.52 -11.18
C ALA A 51 5.08 9.67 -12.07
N ASP A 52 6.20 9.06 -11.68
CA ASP A 52 7.44 9.12 -12.46
C ASP A 52 7.45 8.07 -13.58
N ALA A 53 7.44 8.56 -14.82
CA ALA A 53 7.38 7.72 -16.02
C ALA A 53 8.57 6.75 -16.17
N ARG A 54 9.70 6.98 -15.48
CA ARG A 54 10.90 6.14 -15.56
C ARG A 54 10.76 4.85 -14.74
N VAL A 55 9.97 4.88 -13.67
CA VAL A 55 9.71 3.74 -12.77
C VAL A 55 8.28 3.22 -12.89
N LYS A 56 7.40 3.98 -13.53
CA LYS A 56 6.03 3.56 -13.86
C LYS A 56 6.06 2.32 -14.76
N GLY A 57 5.57 1.20 -14.21
CA GLY A 57 5.49 -0.08 -14.92
C GLY A 57 6.58 -1.09 -14.54
N SER A 58 7.58 -0.67 -13.76
CA SER A 58 8.52 -1.60 -13.13
C SER A 58 7.86 -2.34 -11.96
N GLU A 59 8.24 -3.60 -11.75
CA GLU A 59 7.75 -4.41 -10.62
C GLU A 59 8.48 -3.96 -9.35
N ILE A 60 7.94 -2.91 -8.71
CA ILE A 60 8.49 -2.33 -7.49
C ILE A 60 7.45 -2.41 -6.37
N ASN A 61 7.83 -3.08 -5.29
CA ASN A 61 7.11 -3.13 -4.04
C ASN A 61 7.69 -2.11 -3.04
N VAL A 62 6.79 -1.43 -2.33
CA VAL A 62 7.11 -0.43 -1.31
C VAL A 62 6.44 -0.87 -0.03
N GLU A 63 7.24 -1.02 1.01
CA GLU A 63 6.82 -1.36 2.37
C GLU A 63 7.40 -0.31 3.31
N THR A 64 6.60 0.16 4.27
CA THR A 64 7.11 1.02 5.35
C THR A 64 6.95 0.29 6.66
N THR A 65 7.98 0.31 7.49
CA THR A 65 7.97 -0.32 8.80
C THR A 65 8.64 0.58 9.80
N GLN A 66 7.89 1.05 10.80
CA GLN A 66 8.39 1.87 11.90
C GLN A 66 9.08 3.16 11.38
N GLY A 67 8.46 3.84 10.42
CA GLY A 67 9.01 5.05 9.78
C GLY A 67 10.12 4.81 8.76
N VAL A 68 10.50 3.55 8.49
CA VAL A 68 11.53 3.22 7.50
C VAL A 68 10.88 2.71 6.23
N VAL A 69 11.11 3.40 5.11
CA VAL A 69 10.65 2.99 3.78
C VAL A 69 11.64 2.02 3.16
N ILE A 70 11.14 0.85 2.78
CA ILE A 70 11.87 -0.23 2.12
C ILE A 70 11.29 -0.41 0.72
N ILE A 71 12.14 -0.29 -0.28
CA ILE A 71 11.75 -0.44 -1.68
C ILE A 71 12.50 -1.63 -2.26
N ARG A 72 11.76 -2.55 -2.87
CA ARG A 72 12.29 -3.77 -3.48
C ARG A 72 11.65 -3.97 -4.83
N GLY A 73 12.42 -4.36 -5.83
CA GLY A 73 11.86 -4.56 -7.15
C GLY A 73 12.92 -4.72 -8.22
N LYS A 74 12.45 -4.96 -9.43
CA LYS A 74 13.28 -5.01 -10.63
C LYS A 74 12.95 -3.80 -11.50
N VAL A 75 13.99 -3.12 -11.95
CA VAL A 75 13.92 -2.01 -12.89
C VAL A 75 14.73 -2.33 -14.13
N ASP A 76 14.29 -1.86 -15.29
CA ASP A 76 14.91 -2.21 -16.57
C ASP A 76 16.15 -1.37 -16.90
N THR A 77 16.32 -0.23 -16.21
CA THR A 77 17.43 0.71 -16.47
C THR A 77 18.01 1.29 -15.18
N ASP A 78 19.29 1.66 -15.20
CA ASP A 78 19.92 2.40 -14.10
C ASP A 78 19.27 3.76 -13.85
N SER A 79 18.76 4.42 -14.89
CA SER A 79 18.02 5.68 -14.77
C SER A 79 16.74 5.51 -13.93
N ALA A 80 16.01 4.40 -14.13
CA ALA A 80 14.86 4.06 -13.32
C ALA A 80 15.24 3.76 -11.87
N LYS A 81 16.36 3.06 -11.64
CA LYS A 81 16.88 2.85 -10.28
C LYS A 81 17.17 4.16 -9.57
N GLN A 82 17.91 5.06 -10.21
CA GLN A 82 18.25 6.38 -9.67
C GLN A 82 17.00 7.23 -9.41
N ALA A 83 16.00 7.15 -10.29
CA ALA A 83 14.71 7.80 -10.10
C ALA A 83 14.00 7.26 -8.84
N ALA A 84 13.92 5.94 -8.67
CA ALA A 84 13.31 5.33 -7.48
C ALA A 84 14.00 5.79 -6.18
N GLU A 85 15.33 5.77 -6.17
CA GLU A 85 16.13 6.23 -5.02
C GLU A 85 15.90 7.71 -4.72
N GLY A 86 15.86 8.56 -5.74
CA GLY A 86 15.61 9.99 -5.60
C GLY A 86 14.21 10.29 -5.05
N ILE A 87 13.21 9.59 -5.56
CA ILE A 87 11.82 9.71 -5.10
C ILE A 87 11.74 9.31 -3.63
N ALA A 88 12.27 8.14 -3.27
CA ALA A 88 12.25 7.63 -1.90
C ALA A 88 12.89 8.59 -0.89
N LYS A 89 14.03 9.19 -1.25
CA LYS A 89 14.73 10.16 -0.41
C LYS A 89 13.98 11.48 -0.24
N GLY A 90 13.09 11.82 -1.16
CA GLY A 90 12.29 13.05 -1.09
C GLY A 90 11.02 12.93 -0.24
N ILE A 91 10.70 11.74 0.27
CA ILE A 91 9.52 11.49 1.09
C ILE A 91 9.92 11.56 2.57
N ASP A 92 9.48 12.64 3.23
CA ASP A 92 9.37 12.83 4.69
C ASP A 92 7.88 12.82 5.10
#